data_AF-A0A9E1S274-F1
#
_entry.id   AF-A0A9E1S274-F1
#
_cell.length_a   1.000
_cell.length_b   1.000
_cell.length_c   1.000
_cell.angle_alpha   90.00
_cell.angle_beta   90.00
_cell.angle_gamma   90.00
#
_symmetry.space_group_name_H-M   'P 1'
#
loop_
_entity.id
_entity.type
_entity.pdbx_description
1 polymer ?
#
loop_
_entity_poly.entity_id
_entity_poly.type
_entity_poly.pdbx_seq_one_letter_code
_entity_poly.pdbx_strand_id
1 'polypeptide(L)'
;MPLLDVLRRLTVAPAELLNLPVGRLRKGAPADLLLFDLEAPWVVETAKFRSMSKNSPFDGRPVQGRALRTIVDGRTLFTADVPIGKQ
;
A
#
# COMPACT_ATOMS: atom_id res chain seq x y z
N MET A 1 2.72 17.25 -1.86
CA MET A 1 3.24 16.59 -3.08
C MET A 1 2.06 15.98 -3.83
N PRO A 2 1.93 16.17 -5.15
CA PRO A 2 0.91 15.52 -5.96
C PRO A 2 0.94 13.99 -5.82
N LEU A 3 -0.22 13.33 -5.89
CA LEU A 3 -0.33 11.87 -5.75
C LEU A 3 0.54 11.12 -6.77
N LEU A 4 0.54 11.57 -8.03
CA LEU A 4 1.32 10.94 -9.09
C LEU A 4 2.83 11.01 -8.84
N ASP A 5 3.32 12.08 -8.20
CA ASP A 5 4.75 12.19 -7.86
C ASP A 5 5.14 11.20 -6.76
N VAL A 6 4.25 10.98 -5.77
CA VAL A 6 4.45 9.96 -4.73
C VAL A 6 4.46 8.58 -5.35
N LEU A 7 3.46 8.26 -6.18
CA LEU A 7 3.35 6.96 -6.84
C LEU A 7 4.56 6.68 -7.73
N ARG A 8 5.06 7.67 -8.49
CA ARG A 8 6.26 7.52 -9.31
C ARG A 8 7.47 7.09 -8.47
N ARG A 9 7.67 7.71 -7.31
CA ARG A 9 8.80 7.43 -6.40
C ARG A 9 8.69 6.09 -5.67
N LEU A 10 7.48 5.58 -5.47
CA LEU A 10 7.24 4.30 -4.81
C LEU A 10 7.18 3.10 -5.77
N THR A 11 6.92 3.33 -7.06
CA THR A 11 6.67 2.25 -8.04
C THR A 11 7.65 2.27 -9.21
N VAL A 12 7.41 3.08 -10.24
CA VAL A 12 8.11 3.02 -11.53
C VAL A 12 9.55 3.52 -11.45
N ALA A 13 9.86 4.54 -10.65
CA ALA A 13 11.21 5.11 -10.61
C ALA A 13 12.24 4.14 -9.98
N PRO A 14 11.97 3.47 -8.83
CA PRO A 14 12.85 2.40 -8.35
C PRO A 14 12.96 1.23 -9.32
N ALA A 15 11.87 0.84 -9.99
CA ALA A 15 11.89 -0.24 -10.97
C ALA A 15 12.76 0.10 -12.20
N GLU A 16 12.71 1.34 -12.68
CA GLU A 16 13.58 1.86 -13.74
C GLU A 16 15.05 1.87 -13.29
N LEU A 17 15.33 2.36 -12.08
CA LEU A 17 16.70 2.42 -11.54
C LEU A 17 17.34 1.03 -11.42
N LEU A 18 16.55 0.01 -11.07
CA LEU A 18 17.00 -1.36 -10.88
C LEU A 18 16.82 -2.25 -12.12
N ASN A 19 16.36 -1.71 -13.24
CA ASN A 19 16.04 -2.46 -14.47
C ASN A 19 15.07 -3.64 -14.24
N LEU A 20 14.07 -3.46 -13.39
CA LEU A 20 13.08 -4.49 -13.09
C LEU A 20 11.84 -4.38 -14.00
N PRO A 21 11.28 -5.51 -14.48
CA PRO A 21 10.10 -5.52 -15.34
C PRO A 21 8.77 -5.34 -14.55
N VAL A 22 8.77 -4.53 -13.48
CA VAL A 22 7.64 -4.31 -12.57
C VAL A 22 7.31 -2.81 -12.42
N GLY A 23 6.39 -2.46 -11.51
CA GLY A 23 6.07 -1.08 -11.16
C GLY A 23 5.26 -0.32 -12.21
N ARG A 24 4.55 -1.03 -13.11
CA ARG A 24 3.76 -0.45 -14.21
C ARG A 24 2.39 -1.11 -14.31
N LEU A 25 1.36 -0.30 -14.48
CA LEU A 25 0.01 -0.77 -14.80
C LEU A 25 -0.16 -0.82 -16.31
N ARG A 26 0.12 -1.99 -16.90
CA ARG A 26 -0.07 -2.24 -18.34
C ARG A 26 -0.49 -3.68 -18.59
N LYS A 27 -1.16 -3.93 -19.72
CA LYS A 27 -1.47 -5.30 -20.16
C LYS A 27 -0.17 -6.12 -20.29
N GLY A 28 -0.21 -7.36 -19.82
CA GLY A 28 0.92 -8.28 -19.83
C GLY A 28 2.00 -8.05 -18.76
N ALA A 29 1.87 -7.04 -17.90
CA ALA A 29 2.71 -6.91 -16.71
C ALA A 29 2.16 -7.78 -15.55
N PRO A 30 3.00 -8.14 -14.57
CA PRO A 30 2.54 -8.78 -13.34
C PRO A 30 1.41 -7.98 -12.68
N ALA A 31 0.39 -8.67 -12.19
CA ALA A 31 -0.76 -8.06 -11.51
C ALA A 31 -0.43 -7.76 -10.04
N ASP A 32 0.59 -6.91 -9.84
CA ASP A 32 1.03 -6.41 -8.53
C ASP A 32 0.33 -5.07 -8.25
N LEU A 33 -0.73 -5.10 -7.45
CA LEU A 33 -1.66 -3.99 -7.27
C LEU A 33 -1.89 -3.68 -5.79
N LEU A 34 -2.06 -2.40 -5.49
CA LEU A 34 -2.48 -1.91 -4.17
C LEU A 34 -3.79 -1.13 -4.33
N LEU A 35 -4.85 -1.57 -3.66
CA LEU A 35 -6.05 -0.77 -3.44
C LEU A 35 -5.89 -0.03 -2.11
N PHE A 36 -6.04 1.28 -2.13
CA PHE A 36 -5.96 2.12 -0.94
C PHE A 36 -7.03 3.22 -1.01
N ASP A 37 -7.47 3.66 0.16
CA ASP A 37 -8.34 4.82 0.34
C ASP A 37 -7.49 5.96 0.91
N LEU A 38 -7.49 7.12 0.27
CA LEU A 38 -6.77 8.32 0.73
C LEU A 38 -7.50 9.03 1.87
N GLU A 39 -8.81 8.87 1.94
CA GLU A 39 -9.70 9.60 2.85
C GLU A 39 -10.04 8.82 4.13
N ALA A 40 -9.48 7.61 4.31
CA ALA A 40 -9.67 6.79 5.50
C ALA A 40 -8.66 7.15 6.63
N PRO A 41 -9.07 7.87 7.69
CA PRO A 41 -8.22 8.10 8.86
C PRO A 41 -8.14 6.85 9.75
N TRP A 42 -7.00 6.65 10.42
CA TRP A 42 -6.84 5.63 11.46
C TRP A 42 -5.68 5.97 12.41
N VAL A 43 -5.63 5.30 13.56
CA VAL A 43 -4.51 5.43 14.52
C VAL A 43 -3.61 4.22 14.38
N VAL A 44 -2.30 4.47 14.31
CA VAL A 44 -1.30 3.40 14.30
C VAL A 44 -1.29 2.72 15.67
N GLU A 45 -1.60 1.43 15.69
CA GLU A 45 -1.56 0.60 16.90
C GLU A 45 -0.57 -0.55 16.68
N THR A 46 0.63 -0.44 17.24
CA THR A 46 1.70 -1.43 17.08
C THR A 46 1.27 -2.82 17.53
N ALA A 47 0.43 -2.92 18.56
CA ALA A 47 -0.16 -4.17 19.03
C ALA A 47 -0.86 -4.96 17.90
N LYS A 48 -1.45 -4.27 16.91
CA LYS A 48 -2.13 -4.85 15.75
C LYS A 48 -1.21 -5.18 14.57
N PHE A 49 0.08 -4.88 14.66
CA PHE A 49 1.02 -5.16 13.56
C PHE A 49 1.15 -6.66 13.33
N ARG A 50 1.34 -7.08 12.08
CA ARG A 50 1.69 -8.47 11.75
C ARG A 50 3.15 -8.81 12.07
N SER A 51 4.02 -7.79 12.12
CA SER A 51 5.43 -7.95 12.52
C SER A 51 5.54 -8.53 13.93
N MET A 52 6.56 -9.37 14.17
CA MET A 52 6.89 -9.84 15.52
C MET A 52 7.37 -8.69 16.40
N SER A 53 8.11 -7.73 15.84
CA SER A 53 8.51 -6.51 16.54
C SER A 53 7.34 -5.53 16.63
N LYS A 54 7.04 -5.09 17.85
CA LYS A 54 5.99 -4.10 18.16
C LYS A 54 6.55 -2.71 18.42
N ASN A 55 7.76 -2.41 17.92
CA ASN A 55 8.39 -1.11 18.09
C ASN A 55 8.22 -0.26 16.83
N SER A 56 7.53 0.87 16.94
CA SER A 56 7.37 1.85 15.88
C SER A 56 7.33 3.25 16.47
N PRO A 57 8.08 4.23 15.90
CA PRO A 57 7.97 5.63 16.33
C PRO A 57 6.62 6.27 15.97
N PHE A 58 5.79 5.54 15.22
CA PHE A 58 4.46 5.97 14.81
C PHE A 58 3.34 5.46 15.73
N ASP A 59 3.63 4.66 16.75
CA ASP A 59 2.59 4.16 17.68
C ASP A 59 1.77 5.30 18.29
N GLY A 60 0.45 5.12 18.34
CA GLY A 60 -0.52 6.12 18.80
C GLY A 60 -0.73 7.31 17.86
N ARG A 61 -0.01 7.42 16.74
CA ARG A 61 -0.17 8.55 15.83
C ARG A 61 -1.42 8.40 14.95
N PRO A 62 -2.25 9.44 14.83
CA PRO A 62 -3.28 9.49 13.80
C PRO A 62 -2.62 9.68 12.43
N VAL A 63 -3.09 8.92 11.45
CA VAL A 63 -2.62 8.96 10.06
C VAL A 63 -3.81 8.96 9.10
N GLN A 64 -3.56 9.46 7.90
CA GLN A 64 -4.53 9.58 6.83
C GLN A 64 -4.18 8.61 5.70
N GLY A 65 -5.20 7.93 5.21
CA GLY A 65 -5.10 6.95 4.14
C GLY A 65 -4.77 5.54 4.64
N ARG A 66 -5.35 4.54 3.98
CA ARG A 66 -5.26 3.14 4.40
C ARG A 66 -5.18 2.20 3.20
N ALA A 67 -4.23 1.27 3.24
CA ALA A 67 -4.21 0.14 2.33
C ALA A 67 -5.38 -0.78 2.63
N LEU A 68 -6.18 -1.11 1.60
CA LEU A 68 -7.37 -1.95 1.70
C LEU A 68 -7.11 -3.36 1.17
N ARG A 69 -6.32 -3.50 0.11
CA ARG A 69 -6.01 -4.78 -0.50
C ARG A 69 -4.65 -4.77 -1.19
N THR A 70 -3.87 -5.82 -1.01
CA THR A 70 -2.62 -6.06 -1.76
C THR A 70 -2.76 -7.32 -2.59
N ILE A 71 -2.50 -7.18 -3.88
CA ILE A 71 -2.55 -8.24 -4.88
C ILE A 71 -1.12 -8.41 -5.41
N VAL A 72 -0.61 -9.64 -5.44
CA VAL A 72 0.70 -9.99 -5.98
C VAL A 72 0.51 -11.12 -6.98
N ASP A 73 0.93 -10.90 -8.21
CA ASP A 73 0.76 -11.84 -9.33
C ASP A 73 -0.70 -12.35 -9.43
N GLY A 74 -1.65 -11.43 -9.32
CA GLY A 74 -3.09 -11.73 -9.40
C GLY A 74 -3.70 -12.36 -8.14
N ARG A 75 -2.90 -12.69 -7.12
CA ARG A 75 -3.37 -13.31 -5.87
C ARG A 75 -3.49 -12.28 -4.76
N THR A 76 -4.60 -12.29 -4.03
CA THR A 76 -4.78 -11.42 -2.87
C THR A 76 -4.02 -11.96 -1.67
N LEU A 77 -3.04 -11.20 -1.19
CA LEU A 77 -2.24 -11.56 -0.01
C LEU A 77 -2.62 -10.75 1.24
N PHE A 78 -3.25 -9.60 1.05
CA PHE A 78 -3.72 -8.76 2.13
C PHE A 78 -5.12 -8.23 1.80
N THR A 79 -6.00 -8.31 2.79
CA THR A 79 -7.27 -7.59 2.86
C THR A 79 -7.29 -6.93 4.23
N ALA A 80 -7.63 -5.65 4.27
CA ALA A 80 -7.80 -4.95 5.53
C ALA A 80 -9.12 -5.35 6.19
N ASP A 81 -9.14 -5.40 7.52
CA ASP A 81 -10.35 -5.63 8.32
C ASP A 81 -11.20 -4.35 8.42
N VAL A 82 -11.45 -3.73 7.26
CA VAL A 82 -12.25 -2.52 7.10
C VAL A 82 -13.12 -2.73 5.88
N PRO A 83 -14.42 -2.41 5.93
CA PRO A 83 -15.29 -2.56 4.76
C PRO A 83 -14.71 -1.81 3.55
N ILE A 84 -14.53 -2.52 2.44
CA ILE A 84 -14.19 -1.90 1.15
C ILE A 84 -15.50 -1.34 0.58
N GLY A 85 -15.73 -0.05 0.78
CA GLY A 85 -16.92 0.64 0.29
C GLY A 85 -18.19 0.35 1.08
N LYS A 86 -18.64 1.32 1.87
CA LYS A 86 -20.07 1.60 1.99
C LYS A 86 -20.36 2.79 1.07
N GLN A 87 -21.30 2.63 0.15
CA GLN A 87 -22.14 3.77 -0.23
C GLN A 87 -23.12 3.99 0.92
#